data_AF-A0A5J6Z0S2-F1
#
_entry.id   AF-A0A5J6Z0S2-F1
#
_cell.length_a   1.000
_cell.length_b   1.000
_cell.length_c   1.000
_cell.angle_alpha   90.00
_cell.angle_beta   90.00
_cell.angle_gamma   90.00
#
_symmetry.space_group_name_H-M   'P 1'
#
loop_
_entity.id
_entity.type
_entity.pdbx_description
1 polymer ?
#
loop_
_entity_poly.entity_id
_entity_poly.type
_entity_poly.pdbx_seq_one_letter_code
_entity_poly.pdbx_strand_id
1 'polypeptide(L)'
;MKRVHTLAFALLTAIAGAAPGGADLKAAALQTAQTLGGVLRDCPSSFAGIGLPEKQCVGVSDGVEDARLKLNAALADDLYSVWRSRDEQRSVYNWLKTAGGYVYLRLQPDPDGRTQTLVYLDLPPAQDESAQAQVTQAQAGPSGDAPAGATRIGVVILTPAPPVTTVPAPSPTAEASPPAQTQAVTPAPTAPAPAPATPDLAPVPFGRTLKLQNDRLHGPDVLAVQNRLIALMRPQRAGQGDGWYGPATTQTVRVFQRAAGLPITGAVDRATWNRLFSEGAMTFNAPVTP
;
A
#
# COMPACT_ATOMS: atom_id res chain seq x y z
N MET A 1 -61.44 20.86 6.44
CA MET A 1 -60.04 21.30 6.40
C MET A 1 -59.16 20.08 6.19
N LYS A 2 -58.67 19.84 4.97
CA LYS A 2 -57.82 18.68 4.62
C LYS A 2 -56.36 19.08 4.84
N ARG A 3 -55.67 18.43 5.79
CA ARG A 3 -54.21 18.57 5.97
C ARG A 3 -53.53 17.37 5.32
N VAL A 4 -53.06 17.56 4.09
CA VAL A 4 -52.12 16.67 3.41
C VAL A 4 -50.77 16.85 4.12
N HIS A 5 -50.30 15.83 4.82
CA HIS A 5 -48.92 15.79 5.31
C HIS A 5 -48.08 15.03 4.28
N THR A 6 -47.21 15.79 3.63
CA THR A 6 -46.20 15.38 2.68
C THR A 6 -45.25 14.36 3.32
N LEU A 7 -45.16 13.15 2.77
CA LEU A 7 -44.09 12.21 3.10
C LEU A 7 -42.77 12.77 2.57
N ALA A 8 -41.88 13.20 3.48
CA ALA A 8 -40.49 13.47 3.17
C ALA A 8 -39.72 12.13 3.13
N PHE A 9 -39.43 11.64 1.94
CA PHE A 9 -38.50 10.54 1.72
C PHE A 9 -37.08 11.06 2.01
N ALA A 10 -36.57 10.76 3.21
CA ALA A 10 -35.15 10.96 3.51
C ALA A 10 -34.36 9.89 2.74
N LEU A 11 -33.74 10.27 1.61
CA LEU A 11 -32.71 9.46 0.99
C LEU A 11 -31.53 9.36 1.96
N LEU A 12 -31.36 8.20 2.60
CA LEU A 12 -30.07 7.79 3.15
C LEU A 12 -29.13 7.50 1.98
N THR A 13 -28.38 8.51 1.55
CA THR A 13 -27.17 8.28 0.77
C THR A 13 -26.15 7.58 1.68
N ALA A 14 -25.97 6.28 1.47
CA ALA A 14 -24.86 5.54 2.04
C ALA A 14 -23.56 6.21 1.57
N ILE A 15 -22.89 6.91 2.47
CA ILE A 15 -21.56 7.46 2.23
C ILE A 15 -20.65 6.24 2.16
N ALA A 16 -20.27 5.84 0.95
CA ALA A 16 -19.15 4.92 0.76
C ALA A 16 -17.99 5.45 1.59
N GLY A 17 -17.46 4.64 2.51
CA GLY A 17 -16.34 5.02 3.37
C GLY A 17 -15.17 5.45 2.50
N ALA A 18 -15.03 6.75 2.32
CA ALA A 18 -13.97 7.34 1.52
C ALA A 18 -12.66 7.02 2.25
N ALA A 19 -11.67 6.49 1.52
CA ALA A 19 -10.31 6.36 2.03
C ALA A 19 -9.83 7.72 2.57
N PRO A 20 -8.98 7.73 3.62
CA PRO A 20 -8.62 8.96 4.29
C PRO A 20 -7.92 9.88 3.27
N GLY A 21 -8.39 11.12 3.17
CA GLY A 21 -7.90 12.09 2.20
C GLY A 21 -7.13 13.23 2.85
N GLY A 22 -6.66 14.19 2.04
CA GLY A 22 -5.93 15.35 2.56
C GLY A 22 -6.73 16.19 3.58
N ALA A 23 -8.07 16.11 3.56
CA ALA A 23 -8.92 16.72 4.58
C ALA A 23 -8.80 16.03 5.94
N ASP A 24 -8.83 14.69 5.97
CA ASP A 24 -8.60 13.90 7.19
C ASP A 24 -7.22 14.17 7.77
N LEU A 25 -6.20 14.23 6.92
CA LEU A 25 -4.83 14.50 7.34
C LEU A 25 -4.69 15.88 7.99
N LYS A 26 -5.28 16.92 7.40
CA LYS A 26 -5.29 18.28 7.98
C LYS A 26 -6.05 18.35 9.29
N ALA A 27 -7.21 17.67 9.37
CA ALA A 27 -8.01 17.61 10.59
C ALA A 27 -7.24 16.91 11.72
N ALA A 28 -6.60 15.77 11.42
CA ALA A 28 -5.75 15.04 12.35
C ALA A 28 -4.58 15.89 12.85
N ALA A 29 -3.92 16.65 11.97
CA ALA A 29 -2.82 17.52 12.35
C ALA A 29 -3.28 18.69 13.24
N LEU A 30 -4.44 19.29 12.94
CA LEU A 30 -5.02 20.35 13.77
C LEU A 30 -5.41 19.83 15.16
N GLN A 31 -6.08 18.68 15.22
CA GLN A 31 -6.45 18.03 16.48
C GLN A 31 -5.22 17.67 17.32
N THR A 32 -4.16 17.16 16.68
CA THR A 32 -2.88 16.87 17.31
C THR A 32 -2.23 18.13 17.88
N ALA A 33 -2.19 19.21 17.11
CA ALA A 33 -1.65 20.50 17.55
C ALA A 33 -2.42 21.04 18.76
N GLN A 34 -3.75 21.01 18.72
CA GLN A 34 -4.60 21.45 19.84
C GLN A 34 -4.37 20.59 21.09
N THR A 35 -4.32 19.27 20.93
CA THR A 35 -4.12 18.32 22.03
C THR A 35 -2.78 18.50 22.73
N LEU A 36 -1.73 18.81 21.96
CA LEU A 36 -0.37 18.93 22.47
C LEU A 36 0.05 20.37 22.80
N GLY A 37 -0.81 21.36 22.55
CA GLY A 37 -0.40 22.77 22.60
C GLY A 37 0.72 23.08 21.60
N GLY A 38 0.75 22.36 20.48
CA GLY A 38 1.74 22.51 19.42
C GLY A 38 1.33 23.50 18.34
N VAL A 39 2.25 23.77 17.41
CA VAL A 39 2.04 24.69 16.29
C VAL A 39 2.25 23.95 14.97
N LEU A 40 1.28 24.05 14.06
CA LEU A 40 1.41 23.57 12.68
C LEU A 40 2.54 24.33 11.98
N ARG A 41 3.40 23.59 11.27
CA ARG A 41 4.54 24.17 10.56
C ARG A 41 4.91 23.36 9.33
N ASP A 42 5.72 23.96 8.48
CA ASP A 42 6.37 23.23 7.40
C ASP A 42 7.20 22.08 7.97
N CYS A 43 7.11 20.93 7.30
CA CYS A 43 7.94 19.79 7.64
C CYS A 43 9.42 20.11 7.40
N PRO A 44 10.33 19.66 8.28
CA PRO A 44 11.76 19.84 8.09
C PRO A 44 12.22 19.38 6.70
N SER A 45 13.28 19.98 6.17
CA SER A 45 13.82 19.62 4.85
C SER A 45 14.29 18.16 4.77
N SER A 46 14.68 17.57 5.91
CA SER A 46 14.97 16.13 6.04
C SER A 46 13.77 15.24 5.70
N PHE A 47 12.55 15.79 5.72
CA PHE A 47 11.32 15.13 5.30
C PHE A 47 10.89 15.47 3.86
N ALA A 48 11.68 16.21 3.08
CA ALA A 48 11.28 16.55 1.71
C ALA A 48 11.02 15.31 0.84
N GLY A 49 11.86 14.28 0.97
CA GLY A 49 11.68 12.96 0.35
C GLY A 49 10.90 11.95 1.20
N ILE A 50 10.42 12.38 2.37
CA ILE A 50 9.65 11.61 3.34
C ILE A 50 8.28 12.29 3.41
N GLY A 51 7.42 12.01 2.46
CA GLY A 51 5.98 12.10 2.65
C GLY A 51 5.27 11.93 1.35
N LEU A 52 3.96 11.77 1.43
CA LEU A 52 3.16 12.44 0.43
C LEU A 52 3.50 13.94 0.51
N PRO A 53 3.34 14.66 -0.61
CA PRO A 53 3.48 16.11 -0.60
C PRO A 53 2.54 16.79 0.41
N GLU A 54 1.37 16.19 0.69
CA GLU A 54 0.37 16.70 1.62
C GLU A 54 0.64 16.45 3.11
N LYS A 55 1.75 15.77 3.47
CA LYS A 55 2.17 15.52 4.86
C LYS A 55 2.03 16.75 5.75
N GLN A 56 1.77 16.52 7.03
CA GLN A 56 1.59 17.59 8.01
C GLN A 56 2.60 17.45 9.14
N CYS A 57 3.06 18.59 9.66
CA CYS A 57 4.01 18.63 10.76
C CYS A 57 3.55 19.59 11.86
N VAL A 58 3.71 19.15 13.10
CA VAL A 58 3.42 19.93 14.31
C VAL A 58 4.68 20.00 15.16
N GLY A 59 5.13 21.21 15.49
CA GLY A 59 6.17 21.42 16.51
C GLY A 59 5.57 21.47 17.90
N VAL A 60 6.14 20.73 18.85
CA VAL A 60 5.64 20.59 20.22
C VAL A 60 6.79 20.83 21.20
N SER A 61 6.55 21.71 22.18
CA SER A 61 7.58 22.12 23.15
C SER A 61 7.89 21.06 24.20
N ASP A 62 6.98 20.11 24.42
CA ASP A 62 7.18 18.98 25.33
C ASP A 62 8.11 17.92 24.73
N GLY A 63 8.76 17.15 25.61
CA GLY A 63 9.52 15.96 25.22
C GLY A 63 8.63 14.86 24.63
N VAL A 64 9.24 13.93 23.90
CA VAL A 64 8.51 12.89 23.15
C VAL A 64 7.61 12.05 24.05
N GLU A 65 8.09 11.67 25.24
CA GLU A 65 7.31 10.87 26.19
C GLU A 65 6.13 11.63 26.76
N ASP A 66 6.30 12.91 27.10
CA ASP A 66 5.20 13.73 27.61
C ASP A 66 4.13 13.96 26.53
N ALA A 67 4.56 14.23 25.29
CA ALA A 67 3.66 14.34 24.15
C ALA A 67 2.89 13.02 23.91
N ARG A 68 3.58 11.87 24.02
CA ARG A 68 2.95 10.55 23.93
C ARG A 68 1.90 10.33 25.01
N LEU A 69 2.19 10.68 26.25
CA LEU A 69 1.27 10.53 27.38
C LEU A 69 0.03 11.44 27.21
N LYS A 70 0.22 12.69 26.77
CA LYS A 70 -0.89 13.63 26.49
C LYS A 70 -1.80 13.13 25.37
N LEU A 71 -1.22 12.65 24.26
CA LEU A 71 -2.00 12.07 23.16
C LEU A 71 -2.80 10.85 23.62
N ASN A 72 -2.19 9.95 24.40
CA ASN A 72 -2.91 8.80 24.96
C ASN A 72 -4.08 9.21 25.83
N ALA A 73 -3.90 10.23 26.68
CA ALA A 73 -4.96 10.68 27.57
C ALA A 73 -6.12 11.33 26.82
N ALA A 74 -5.84 12.06 25.74
CA ALA A 74 -6.83 12.85 25.02
C ALA A 74 -7.51 12.09 23.87
N LEU A 75 -6.80 11.17 23.22
CA LEU A 75 -7.22 10.50 21.99
C LEU A 75 -7.24 8.97 22.14
N ALA A 76 -7.45 8.45 23.35
CA ALA A 76 -7.37 7.02 23.66
C ALA A 76 -8.20 6.13 22.71
N ASP A 77 -9.42 6.57 22.39
CA ASP A 77 -10.37 5.80 21.56
C ASP A 77 -10.04 5.85 20.06
N ASP A 78 -9.33 6.90 19.63
CA ASP A 78 -8.95 7.14 18.24
C ASP A 78 -7.50 6.72 17.95
N LEU A 79 -6.66 6.57 18.97
CA LEU A 79 -5.29 6.09 18.82
C LEU A 79 -5.27 4.56 18.78
N TYR A 80 -4.93 4.02 17.62
CA TYR A 80 -4.87 2.58 17.42
C TYR A 80 -3.57 1.99 17.96
N SER A 81 -3.56 1.71 19.26
CA SER A 81 -2.36 1.44 20.06
C SER A 81 -1.51 0.24 19.59
N VAL A 82 -0.25 0.52 19.22
CA VAL A 82 0.99 -0.08 19.75
C VAL A 82 2.04 1.02 19.57
N TRP A 83 2.43 1.74 20.64
CA TRP A 83 3.51 2.73 20.53
C TRP A 83 4.81 2.01 20.23
N ARG A 84 5.25 2.08 18.99
CA ARG A 84 6.46 1.39 18.54
C ARG A 84 7.63 2.34 18.57
N SER A 85 8.70 1.93 19.23
CA SER A 85 9.97 2.62 19.25
C SER A 85 10.91 2.04 18.20
N ARG A 86 11.62 2.89 17.46
CA ARG A 86 12.71 2.45 16.56
C ARG A 86 14.11 2.76 17.09
N ASP A 87 14.22 3.61 18.12
CA ASP A 87 15.47 4.25 18.56
C ASP A 87 15.47 4.50 20.08
N GLU A 88 15.49 3.46 20.92
CA GLU A 88 15.48 3.63 22.41
C GLU A 88 14.34 4.52 22.95
N GLN A 89 13.17 4.48 22.31
CA GLN A 89 11.97 5.31 22.58
C GLN A 89 12.05 6.75 22.08
N ARG A 90 13.12 7.15 21.40
CA ARG A 90 13.23 8.51 20.83
C ARG A 90 12.18 8.77 19.76
N SER A 91 12.01 7.85 18.80
CA SER A 91 10.95 7.95 17.80
C SER A 91 9.83 6.97 18.14
N VAL A 92 8.62 7.45 18.40
CA VAL A 92 7.43 6.62 18.60
C VAL A 92 6.38 6.89 17.54
N TYR A 93 5.69 5.86 17.07
CA TYR A 93 4.65 6.03 16.05
C TYR A 93 3.39 5.23 16.36
N ASN A 94 2.28 5.71 15.82
CA ASN A 94 0.93 5.24 16.04
C ASN A 94 0.06 5.51 14.79
N TRP A 95 -1.18 5.03 14.80
CA TRP A 95 -2.21 5.37 13.82
C TRP A 95 -3.32 6.12 14.52
N LEU A 96 -3.76 7.23 13.94
CA LEU A 96 -4.91 7.99 14.40
C LEU A 96 -6.10 7.66 13.50
N LYS A 97 -7.18 7.19 14.11
CA LYS A 97 -8.45 6.96 13.44
C LYS A 97 -9.10 8.30 13.09
N THR A 98 -9.59 8.43 11.87
CA THR A 98 -10.35 9.58 11.37
C THR A 98 -11.66 9.11 10.75
N ALA A 99 -12.53 10.04 10.37
CA ALA A 99 -13.79 9.72 9.71
C ALA A 99 -13.57 8.95 8.39
N GLY A 100 -12.53 9.28 7.62
CA GLY A 100 -12.15 8.60 6.39
C GLY A 100 -11.25 7.36 6.57
N GLY A 101 -10.80 7.02 7.78
CA GLY A 101 -9.95 5.84 7.98
C GLY A 101 -8.85 6.08 9.00
N TYR A 102 -7.59 6.03 8.56
CA TYR A 102 -6.43 6.16 9.44
C TYR A 102 -5.38 7.10 8.85
N VAL A 103 -4.78 7.89 9.74
CA VAL A 103 -3.63 8.75 9.48
C VAL A 103 -2.43 8.18 10.24
N TYR A 104 -1.28 8.09 9.58
CA TYR A 104 -0.02 7.76 10.24
C TYR A 104 0.41 8.93 11.13
N LEU A 105 0.85 8.64 12.35
CA LEU A 105 1.32 9.65 13.30
C LEU A 105 2.64 9.19 13.92
N ARG A 106 3.67 10.01 13.86
CA ARG A 106 4.99 9.75 14.44
C ARG A 106 5.45 10.93 15.28
N LEU A 107 5.85 10.66 16.52
CA LEU A 107 6.58 11.58 17.38
C LEU A 107 8.06 11.22 17.34
N GLN A 108 8.91 12.23 17.35
CA GLN A 108 10.36 12.10 17.45
C GLN A 108 10.96 13.41 17.96
N PRO A 109 12.23 13.43 18.40
CA PRO A 109 12.91 14.68 18.64
C PRO A 109 12.92 15.50 17.36
N ASP A 110 12.74 16.81 17.50
CA ASP A 110 12.78 17.71 16.36
C ASP A 110 14.17 17.66 15.70
N PRO A 111 14.29 17.22 14.43
CA PRO A 111 15.59 17.12 13.78
C PRO A 111 16.25 18.50 13.58
N ASP A 112 15.45 19.57 13.52
CA ASP A 112 15.95 20.93 13.38
C ASP A 112 16.22 21.61 14.73
N GLY A 113 15.86 20.95 15.85
CA GLY A 113 15.99 21.50 17.20
C GLY A 113 15.16 22.76 17.48
N ARG A 114 14.15 23.07 16.66
CA ARG A 114 13.29 24.26 16.85
C ARG A 114 12.29 24.08 18.00
N THR A 115 11.91 22.84 18.24
CA THR A 115 11.02 22.37 19.32
C THR A 115 11.61 21.10 19.94
N GLN A 116 11.05 20.60 21.04
CA GLN A 116 11.55 19.34 21.61
C GLN A 116 11.06 18.13 20.83
N THR A 117 9.80 18.16 20.37
CA THR A 117 9.16 17.08 19.63
C THR A 117 8.61 17.58 18.30
N LEU A 118 8.91 16.84 17.23
CA LEU A 118 8.19 16.93 15.97
C LEU A 118 7.14 15.82 15.92
N VAL A 119 5.88 16.19 15.65
CA VAL A 119 4.86 15.25 15.24
C VAL A 119 4.70 15.30 13.72
N TYR A 120 4.96 14.17 13.09
CA TYR A 120 4.83 13.94 11.66
C TYR A 120 3.54 13.16 11.39
N LEU A 121 2.71 13.64 10.47
CA LEU A 121 1.49 12.96 10.04
C LEU A 121 1.46 12.77 8.52
N ASP A 122 0.99 11.61 8.07
CA ASP A 122 0.81 11.32 6.64
C ASP A 122 -0.34 10.34 6.38
N LEU A 123 -0.84 10.29 5.16
CA LEU A 123 -1.80 9.27 4.75
C LEU A 123 -1.07 7.94 4.48
N PRO A 124 -1.69 6.80 4.80
CA PRO A 124 -1.17 5.52 4.36
C PRO A 124 -1.11 5.50 2.82
N PRO A 125 -0.07 4.87 2.23
CA PRO A 125 0.01 4.75 0.79
C PRO A 125 -1.26 4.09 0.25
N ALA A 126 -1.84 4.70 -0.79
CA ALA A 126 -3.07 4.23 -1.41
C ALA A 126 -2.96 2.74 -1.74
N GLN A 127 -3.98 1.96 -1.37
CA GLN A 127 -4.02 0.51 -1.59
C GLN A 127 -4.03 0.16 -3.09
N ASP A 128 -4.38 1.12 -3.95
CA ASP A 128 -4.60 0.94 -5.37
C ASP A 128 -3.72 1.89 -6.21
N GLU A 129 -2.53 1.44 -6.62
CA GLU A 129 -1.72 2.09 -7.66
C GLU A 129 -2.44 2.15 -9.03
N SER A 130 -3.58 1.45 -9.19
CA SER A 130 -4.40 1.47 -10.41
C SER A 130 -5.21 2.76 -10.59
N ALA A 131 -5.48 3.53 -9.53
CA ALA A 131 -6.29 4.75 -9.62
C ALA A 131 -5.49 6.00 -10.05
N GLN A 132 -4.17 6.01 -9.87
CA GLN A 132 -3.32 7.14 -10.23
C GLN A 132 -2.94 7.17 -11.72
N ALA A 133 -3.09 6.06 -12.44
CA ALA A 133 -2.84 6.00 -13.89
C ALA A 133 -3.92 6.71 -14.72
N GLN A 134 -5.13 6.91 -14.20
CA GLN A 134 -6.23 7.54 -14.93
C GLN A 134 -6.31 9.06 -14.77
N VAL A 135 -5.72 9.63 -13.70
CA VAL A 135 -5.76 11.09 -13.49
C VAL A 135 -4.81 11.82 -14.43
N THR A 136 -3.70 11.20 -14.83
CA THR A 136 -2.74 11.78 -15.79
C THR A 136 -3.29 11.87 -17.22
N GLN A 137 -4.32 11.07 -17.58
CA GLN A 137 -4.96 11.15 -18.90
C GLN A 137 -6.10 12.16 -18.97
N ALA A 138 -6.64 12.62 -17.83
CA ALA A 138 -7.80 13.52 -17.79
C ALA A 138 -7.45 15.02 -17.83
N GLN A 139 -6.16 15.40 -17.82
CA GLN A 139 -5.72 16.80 -17.88
C GLN A 139 -5.17 17.25 -19.25
N ALA A 140 -5.27 16.42 -20.29
CA ALA A 140 -5.05 16.85 -21.67
C ALA A 140 -6.35 17.44 -22.25
N GLY A 141 -6.56 18.75 -22.05
CA GLY A 141 -7.54 19.53 -22.81
C GLY A 141 -7.17 19.62 -24.30
N PRO A 142 -8.13 19.96 -25.18
CA PRO A 142 -8.11 19.58 -26.58
C PRO A 142 -7.08 20.41 -27.36
N SER A 143 -6.05 19.75 -27.88
CA SER A 143 -5.18 20.31 -28.91
C SER A 143 -5.67 19.82 -30.26
N GLY A 144 -5.91 20.77 -31.16
CA GLY A 144 -6.64 20.61 -32.41
C GLY A 144 -6.08 19.58 -33.40
N ASP A 145 -6.94 19.32 -34.39
CA ASP A 145 -6.84 18.39 -35.50
C ASP A 145 -5.41 18.04 -35.96
N ALA A 146 -5.08 16.75 -35.83
CA ALA A 146 -4.03 16.10 -36.61
C ALA A 146 -4.59 14.78 -37.18
N PRO A 147 -4.41 14.49 -38.47
CA PRO A 147 -5.02 13.33 -39.11
C PRO A 147 -4.37 12.02 -38.62
N ALA A 148 -5.18 10.96 -38.61
CA ALA A 148 -4.83 9.66 -38.07
C ALA A 148 -3.61 9.03 -38.79
N GLY A 149 -2.60 8.59 -38.01
CA GLY A 149 -1.56 7.67 -38.47
C GLY A 149 -0.10 8.03 -38.19
N ALA A 150 0.22 9.11 -37.48
CA ALA A 150 1.62 9.50 -37.21
C ALA A 150 1.99 9.38 -35.72
N THR A 151 2.94 8.51 -35.39
CA THR A 151 3.63 8.49 -34.09
C THR A 151 4.84 9.41 -34.15
N ARG A 152 4.88 10.44 -33.29
CA ARG A 152 5.98 11.40 -33.19
C ARG A 152 6.87 11.04 -32.00
N ILE A 153 8.16 10.79 -32.26
CA ILE A 153 9.20 10.78 -31.21
C ILE A 153 10.17 11.91 -31.57
N GLY A 154 9.98 13.09 -30.99
CA GLY A 154 10.77 14.29 -31.33
C GLY A 154 10.52 14.82 -32.76
N VAL A 155 11.57 15.20 -33.49
CA VAL A 155 11.47 15.96 -34.78
C VAL A 155 11.67 15.07 -36.03
N VAL A 156 11.66 13.74 -35.93
CA VAL A 156 11.90 12.84 -37.08
C VAL A 156 10.69 11.94 -37.32
N ILE A 157 10.23 11.83 -38.59
CA ILE A 157 9.12 10.97 -39.03
C ILE A 157 9.69 9.83 -39.89
N LEU A 158 9.36 8.58 -39.55
CA LEU A 158 9.64 7.38 -40.34
C LEU A 158 8.33 6.77 -40.84
N THR A 159 8.23 6.54 -42.14
CA THR A 159 7.08 5.94 -42.83
C THR A 159 7.23 4.41 -42.96
N PRO A 160 6.23 3.59 -42.55
CA PRO A 160 6.18 2.18 -42.88
C PRO A 160 5.31 1.87 -44.11
N ALA A 161 5.69 0.82 -44.85
CA ALA A 161 5.06 0.30 -46.07
C ALA A 161 3.85 -0.63 -45.80
N PRO A 162 2.93 -0.84 -46.77
CA PRO A 162 1.64 -1.49 -46.52
C PRO A 162 1.69 -3.03 -46.63
N PRO A 163 0.85 -3.78 -45.90
CA PRO A 163 0.61 -5.20 -46.15
C PRO A 163 -0.62 -5.43 -47.04
N VAL A 164 -0.56 -6.56 -47.75
CA VAL A 164 -1.44 -7.02 -48.83
C VAL A 164 -2.73 -7.68 -48.30
N THR A 165 -3.80 -7.47 -49.06
CA THR A 165 -5.18 -7.95 -48.95
C THR A 165 -5.33 -9.48 -48.88
N THR A 166 -6.28 -9.97 -48.10
CA THR A 166 -6.91 -11.29 -48.31
C THR A 166 -8.44 -11.19 -48.25
N VAL A 167 -9.10 -11.93 -49.14
CA VAL A 167 -10.54 -11.96 -49.48
C VAL A 167 -11.19 -13.23 -48.85
N PRO A 168 -12.53 -13.31 -48.61
CA PRO A 168 -13.14 -14.24 -47.64
C PRO A 168 -13.96 -15.43 -48.21
N ALA A 169 -14.37 -16.32 -47.26
CA ALA A 169 -15.57 -17.20 -47.20
C ALA A 169 -15.57 -18.57 -47.95
N PRO A 170 -16.49 -19.55 -47.66
CA PRO A 170 -17.41 -19.75 -46.52
C PRO A 170 -17.41 -21.20 -45.91
N SER A 171 -18.22 -21.39 -44.84
CA SER A 171 -18.56 -22.65 -44.14
C SER A 171 -19.34 -23.70 -44.98
N PRO A 172 -19.52 -24.92 -44.42
CA PRO A 172 -20.89 -25.44 -44.27
C PRO A 172 -21.19 -26.10 -42.91
N THR A 173 -22.50 -26.20 -42.64
CA THR A 173 -23.18 -26.72 -41.43
C THR A 173 -23.68 -28.17 -41.65
N ALA A 174 -24.06 -28.83 -40.53
CA ALA A 174 -24.91 -30.04 -40.38
C ALA A 174 -24.16 -31.39 -40.34
N GLU A 175 -24.51 -32.43 -39.56
CA GLU A 175 -25.41 -32.72 -38.42
C GLU A 175 -25.15 -34.21 -38.05
N ALA A 176 -25.66 -34.67 -36.89
CA ALA A 176 -25.86 -36.06 -36.45
C ALA A 176 -24.81 -36.73 -35.51
N SER A 177 -25.36 -37.42 -34.50
CA SER A 177 -24.76 -38.34 -33.51
C SER A 177 -25.57 -39.66 -33.54
N PRO A 178 -25.23 -40.73 -32.78
CA PRO A 178 -24.00 -41.52 -32.63
C PRO A 178 -24.32 -43.05 -32.84
N PRO A 179 -23.50 -44.08 -32.46
CA PRO A 179 -23.31 -44.48 -31.05
C PRO A 179 -21.94 -45.11 -30.66
N ALA A 180 -21.72 -45.13 -29.34
CA ALA A 180 -21.00 -46.11 -28.51
C ALA A 180 -19.71 -46.77 -29.04
N GLN A 181 -18.57 -46.36 -28.48
CA GLN A 181 -17.40 -47.23 -28.30
C GLN A 181 -16.92 -47.17 -26.85
N THR A 182 -16.97 -48.35 -26.22
CA THR A 182 -16.35 -48.74 -24.95
C THR A 182 -14.87 -48.31 -24.92
N GLN A 183 -14.53 -47.34 -24.06
CA GLN A 183 -13.14 -47.04 -23.73
C GLN A 183 -12.75 -47.85 -22.49
N ALA A 184 -11.81 -48.77 -22.70
CA ALA A 184 -11.10 -49.46 -21.65
C ALA A 184 -10.30 -48.45 -20.81
N VAL A 185 -10.32 -48.65 -19.50
CA VAL A 185 -9.63 -47.81 -18.50
C VAL A 185 -8.13 -48.04 -18.61
N THR A 186 -7.41 -47.06 -19.15
CA THR A 186 -5.94 -46.97 -19.02
C THR A 186 -5.64 -46.24 -17.70
N PRO A 187 -4.78 -46.75 -16.81
CA PRO A 187 -4.49 -46.07 -15.54
C PRO A 187 -3.75 -44.74 -15.80
N ALA A 188 -4.14 -43.72 -15.03
CA ALA A 188 -3.64 -42.36 -15.11
C ALA A 188 -2.10 -42.27 -14.96
N PRO A 189 -1.44 -41.29 -15.62
CA PRO A 189 -0.02 -41.04 -15.41
C PRO A 189 0.19 -40.57 -13.97
N THR A 190 1.03 -41.31 -13.23
CA THR A 190 1.52 -40.92 -11.91
C THR A 190 2.04 -39.49 -11.95
N ALA A 191 1.39 -38.60 -11.19
CA ALA A 191 1.87 -37.24 -11.00
C ALA A 191 3.34 -37.27 -10.52
N PRO A 192 4.25 -36.45 -11.07
CA PRO A 192 5.60 -36.34 -10.53
C PRO A 192 5.51 -35.92 -9.07
N ALA A 193 6.21 -36.65 -8.21
CA ALA A 193 6.41 -36.29 -6.80
C ALA A 193 6.87 -34.82 -6.69
N PRO A 194 6.43 -34.07 -5.66
CA PRO A 194 6.84 -32.68 -5.49
C PRO A 194 8.38 -32.61 -5.39
N ALA A 195 8.97 -31.72 -6.18
CA ALA A 195 10.41 -31.44 -6.18
C ALA A 195 10.92 -31.18 -4.75
N PRO A 196 12.16 -31.57 -4.42
CA PRO A 196 12.70 -31.42 -3.07
C PRO A 196 12.68 -29.95 -2.65
N ALA A 197 12.11 -29.68 -1.47
CA ALA A 197 12.14 -28.37 -0.86
C ALA A 197 13.60 -27.93 -0.69
N THR A 198 14.01 -26.88 -1.41
CA THR A 198 15.20 -26.10 -1.08
C THR A 198 15.19 -25.74 0.41
N PRO A 199 16.35 -25.62 1.09
CA PRO A 199 16.38 -25.15 2.47
C PRO A 199 15.71 -23.78 2.54
N ASP A 200 14.49 -23.74 3.10
CA ASP A 200 13.78 -22.50 3.35
C ASP A 200 14.52 -21.83 4.51
N LEU A 201 15.13 -20.66 4.28
CA LEU A 201 15.79 -19.90 5.35
C LEU A 201 14.76 -19.32 6.35
N ALA A 202 13.47 -19.58 6.13
CA ALA A 202 12.41 -19.16 7.03
C ALA A 202 12.54 -19.84 8.41
N PRO A 203 12.54 -19.07 9.50
CA PRO A 203 12.58 -19.63 10.86
C PRO A 203 11.27 -20.30 11.29
N VAL A 204 10.19 -20.10 10.52
CA VAL A 204 8.86 -20.68 10.75
C VAL A 204 8.26 -21.12 9.42
N PRO A 205 7.34 -22.10 9.37
CA PRO A 205 6.69 -22.49 8.10
C PRO A 205 5.65 -21.46 7.65
N PHE A 206 5.41 -21.37 6.33
CA PHE A 206 4.31 -20.57 5.78
C PHE A 206 2.96 -21.17 6.18
N GLY A 207 2.21 -20.46 7.02
CA GLY A 207 0.89 -20.88 7.50
C GLY A 207 -0.30 -20.15 6.87
N ARG A 208 -0.15 -18.87 6.49
CA ARG A 208 -1.23 -18.01 5.99
C ARG A 208 -0.69 -16.85 5.16
N THR A 209 -1.54 -16.30 4.29
CA THR A 209 -1.22 -15.07 3.55
C THR A 209 -1.25 -13.86 4.50
N LEU A 210 -0.16 -13.12 4.55
CA LEU A 210 -0.07 -11.92 5.38
C LEU A 210 -0.42 -10.68 4.56
N LYS A 211 -1.36 -9.86 5.02
CA LYS A 211 -1.75 -8.61 4.36
C LYS A 211 -2.28 -7.62 5.38
N LEU A 212 -2.37 -6.35 4.99
CA LEU A 212 -3.02 -5.35 5.81
C LEU A 212 -4.51 -5.68 5.96
N GLN A 213 -5.02 -5.60 7.18
CA GLN A 213 -6.42 -5.82 7.54
C GLN A 213 -6.81 -4.86 8.67
N ASN A 214 -8.10 -4.67 8.89
CA ASN A 214 -8.64 -3.89 10.01
C ASN A 214 -8.13 -4.47 11.35
N ASP A 215 -8.23 -5.79 11.50
CA ASP A 215 -7.58 -6.53 12.59
C ASP A 215 -6.23 -7.04 12.09
N ARG A 216 -5.17 -6.32 12.46
CA ARG A 216 -3.84 -6.62 11.92
C ARG A 216 -3.40 -8.02 12.30
N LEU A 217 -2.88 -8.72 11.29
CA LEU A 217 -2.20 -9.99 11.50
C LEU A 217 -0.94 -9.77 12.34
N HIS A 218 -0.69 -10.69 13.26
CA HIS A 218 0.49 -10.67 14.10
C HIS A 218 0.92 -12.07 14.50
N GLY A 219 2.18 -12.18 14.91
CA GLY A 219 2.78 -13.43 15.36
C GLY A 219 4.18 -13.67 14.79
N PRO A 220 4.73 -14.87 15.05
CA PRO A 220 6.08 -15.24 14.63
C PRO A 220 6.30 -15.18 13.11
N ASP A 221 5.26 -15.48 12.32
CA ASP A 221 5.28 -15.41 10.86
C ASP A 221 5.49 -13.99 10.34
N VAL A 222 4.78 -13.03 10.93
CA VAL A 222 4.93 -11.61 10.61
C VAL A 222 6.30 -11.10 11.04
N LEU A 223 6.76 -11.46 12.24
CA LEU A 223 8.07 -11.06 12.75
C LEU A 223 9.20 -11.58 11.86
N ALA A 224 9.12 -12.84 11.42
CA ALA A 224 10.09 -13.45 10.51
C ALA A 224 10.18 -12.67 9.19
N VAL A 225 9.04 -12.35 8.59
CA VAL A 225 8.98 -11.55 7.34
C VAL A 225 9.62 -10.19 7.54
N GLN A 226 9.25 -9.46 8.60
CA GLN A 226 9.79 -8.13 8.87
C GLN A 226 11.30 -8.16 9.07
N ASN A 227 11.82 -9.10 9.86
CA ASN A 227 13.26 -9.25 10.08
C ASN A 227 14.00 -9.57 8.78
N ARG A 228 13.43 -10.46 7.95
CA ARG A 228 14.03 -10.80 6.65
C ARG A 228 14.04 -9.60 5.71
N LEU A 229 12.96 -8.82 5.65
CA LEU A 229 12.90 -7.59 4.86
C LEU A 229 13.91 -6.55 5.34
N ILE A 230 14.08 -6.36 6.65
CA ILE A 230 15.08 -5.45 7.23
C ILE A 230 16.49 -5.89 6.82
N ALA A 231 16.79 -7.19 6.89
CA ALA A 231 18.09 -7.73 6.51
C ALA A 231 18.42 -7.52 5.02
N LEU A 232 17.42 -7.56 4.14
CA LEU A 232 17.61 -7.38 2.68
C LEU A 232 17.61 -5.91 2.24
N MET A 233 17.33 -4.97 3.15
CA MET A 233 17.15 -3.56 2.85
C MET A 233 18.49 -2.82 2.65
N ARG A 234 18.53 -1.88 1.70
CA ARG A 234 19.69 -1.03 1.40
C ARG A 234 19.34 0.48 1.55
N PRO A 235 20.19 1.29 2.21
CA PRO A 235 21.30 0.87 3.05
C PRO A 235 20.81 -0.01 4.21
N GLN A 236 21.70 -0.88 4.71
CA GLN A 236 21.37 -1.75 5.85
C GLN A 236 20.93 -0.90 7.03
N ARG A 237 19.76 -1.24 7.59
CA ARG A 237 19.20 -0.57 8.78
C ARG A 237 19.30 -1.53 9.96
N ALA A 238 19.82 -1.05 11.07
CA ALA A 238 19.66 -1.73 12.34
C ALA A 238 18.18 -1.67 12.75
N GLY A 239 17.68 -2.73 13.37
CA GLY A 239 16.31 -2.81 13.86
C GLY A 239 15.76 -4.22 13.80
N GLN A 240 14.61 -4.39 14.43
CA GLN A 240 13.87 -5.65 14.46
C GLN A 240 12.41 -5.34 14.10
N GLY A 241 11.76 -6.32 13.47
CA GLY A 241 10.32 -6.33 13.34
C GLY A 241 9.67 -6.38 14.71
N ASP A 242 8.40 -6.02 14.74
CA ASP A 242 7.60 -5.99 15.96
C ASP A 242 6.54 -7.11 15.98
N GLY A 243 6.45 -7.89 14.91
CA GLY A 243 5.53 -9.00 14.78
C GLY A 243 4.11 -8.63 14.39
N TRP A 244 3.85 -7.39 13.95
CA TRP A 244 2.51 -6.94 13.53
C TRP A 244 2.49 -6.37 12.12
N TYR A 245 1.60 -6.90 11.26
CA TYR A 245 1.52 -6.57 9.85
C TYR A 245 0.75 -5.27 9.65
N GLY A 246 1.49 -4.16 9.61
CA GLY A 246 0.94 -2.81 9.43
C GLY A 246 1.29 -2.20 8.06
N PRO A 247 0.82 -0.98 7.78
CA PRO A 247 1.04 -0.32 6.50
C PRO A 247 2.52 -0.15 6.14
N ALA A 248 3.40 0.08 7.12
CA ALA A 248 4.85 0.10 6.89
C ALA A 248 5.40 -1.25 6.40
N THR A 249 4.89 -2.37 6.94
CA THR A 249 5.22 -3.72 6.47
C THR A 249 4.68 -3.94 5.06
N THR A 250 3.41 -3.59 4.80
CA THR A 250 2.80 -3.64 3.46
C THR A 250 3.63 -2.89 2.43
N GLN A 251 4.05 -1.66 2.75
CA GLN A 251 4.87 -0.84 1.84
C GLN A 251 6.23 -1.48 1.59
N THR A 252 6.87 -2.00 2.63
CA THR A 252 8.16 -2.68 2.50
C THR A 252 8.04 -3.94 1.64
N VAL A 253 6.96 -4.72 1.81
CA VAL A 253 6.63 -5.89 1.00
C VAL A 253 6.42 -5.50 -0.46
N ARG A 254 5.71 -4.41 -0.76
CA ARG A 254 5.53 -3.91 -2.13
C ARG A 254 6.85 -3.59 -2.81
N VAL A 255 7.78 -2.93 -2.11
CA VAL A 255 9.10 -2.61 -2.67
C VAL A 255 9.92 -3.88 -2.91
N PHE A 256 9.88 -4.83 -1.97
CA PHE A 256 10.52 -6.13 -2.17
C PHE A 256 9.92 -6.88 -3.37
N GLN A 257 8.59 -6.95 -3.48
CA GLN A 257 7.90 -7.61 -4.60
C GLN A 257 8.33 -7.01 -5.94
N ARG A 258 8.38 -5.68 -6.04
CA ARG A 258 8.88 -4.97 -7.22
C ARG A 258 10.31 -5.37 -7.58
N ALA A 259 11.21 -5.35 -6.59
CA ALA A 259 12.60 -5.76 -6.81
C ALA A 259 12.69 -7.23 -7.25
N ALA A 260 11.87 -8.09 -6.65
CA ALA A 260 11.86 -9.53 -6.91
C ALA A 260 11.09 -9.95 -8.18
N GLY A 261 10.49 -9.01 -8.93
CA GLY A 261 9.69 -9.29 -10.13
C GLY A 261 8.35 -9.99 -9.85
N LEU A 262 7.79 -9.77 -8.67
CA LEU A 262 6.50 -10.34 -8.24
C LEU A 262 5.35 -9.33 -8.41
N PRO A 263 4.09 -9.81 -8.46
CA PRO A 263 2.93 -8.93 -8.36
C PRO A 263 2.99 -8.05 -7.10
N ILE A 264 2.84 -6.73 -7.27
CA ILE A 264 2.98 -5.72 -6.20
C ILE A 264 1.66 -5.61 -5.43
N THR A 265 1.34 -6.64 -4.65
CA THR A 265 0.09 -6.71 -3.88
C THR A 265 0.23 -6.12 -2.48
N GLY A 266 1.45 -6.05 -1.95
CA GLY A 266 1.68 -5.75 -0.53
C GLY A 266 1.19 -6.85 0.40
N ALA A 267 0.87 -8.04 -0.12
CA ALA A 267 0.55 -9.24 0.62
C ALA A 267 1.68 -10.26 0.48
N VAL A 268 2.05 -10.91 1.58
CA VAL A 268 2.98 -12.05 1.57
C VAL A 268 2.17 -13.33 1.41
N ASP A 269 1.98 -13.73 0.16
CA ASP A 269 1.47 -15.04 -0.21
C ASP A 269 2.61 -16.07 -0.30
N ARG A 270 2.30 -17.32 -0.70
CA ARG A 270 3.29 -18.40 -0.78
C ARG A 270 4.44 -18.08 -1.75
N ALA A 271 4.13 -17.43 -2.88
CA ALA A 271 5.16 -17.07 -3.86
C ALA A 271 6.11 -16.00 -3.30
N THR A 272 5.56 -14.98 -2.66
CA THR A 272 6.33 -13.92 -1.99
C THR A 272 7.17 -14.49 -0.85
N TRP A 273 6.59 -15.37 -0.03
CA TRP A 273 7.29 -16.07 1.05
C TRP A 273 8.52 -16.82 0.55
N ASN A 274 8.34 -17.70 -0.42
CA ASN A 274 9.42 -18.51 -0.99
C ASN A 274 10.54 -17.62 -1.56
N ARG A 275 10.17 -16.52 -2.21
CA ARG A 275 11.16 -15.59 -2.78
C ARG A 275 11.93 -14.85 -1.69
N LEU A 276 11.24 -14.42 -0.64
CA LEU A 276 11.81 -13.67 0.49
C LEU A 276 12.82 -14.50 1.30
N PHE A 277 12.54 -15.79 1.50
CA PHE A 277 13.38 -16.70 2.28
C PHE A 277 14.29 -17.61 1.43
N SER A 278 14.33 -17.41 0.12
CA SER A 278 15.34 -18.06 -0.71
C SER A 278 16.75 -17.53 -0.44
N GLU A 279 17.77 -18.37 -0.68
CA GLU A 279 19.19 -17.98 -0.57
C GLU A 279 19.54 -16.80 -1.48
N GLY A 280 18.92 -16.74 -2.66
CA GLY A 280 19.07 -15.68 -3.65
C GLY A 280 18.05 -14.54 -3.53
N ALA A 281 17.48 -14.31 -2.34
CA ALA A 281 16.51 -13.24 -2.13
C ALA A 281 17.13 -11.88 -2.51
N MET A 282 16.42 -11.12 -3.34
CA MET A 282 16.95 -9.84 -3.85
C MET A 282 16.98 -8.79 -2.74
N THR A 283 18.10 -8.08 -2.65
CA THR A 283 18.18 -6.86 -1.85
C THR A 283 17.43 -5.75 -2.55
N PHE A 284 16.82 -4.86 -1.78
CA PHE A 284 16.03 -3.75 -2.32
C PHE A 284 16.35 -2.47 -1.56
N ASN A 285 16.17 -1.34 -2.22
CA ASN A 285 16.31 -0.04 -1.57
C ASN A 285 15.20 0.11 -0.55
N ALA A 286 15.52 0.63 0.63
CA ALA A 286 14.52 0.98 1.62
C ALA A 286 13.37 1.69 0.93
N PRO A 287 12.10 1.35 1.24
CA PRO A 287 10.99 2.17 0.78
C PRO A 287 11.39 3.59 1.12
N VAL A 288 11.34 4.45 0.10
CA VAL A 288 11.26 5.88 0.32
C VAL A 288 9.96 5.96 1.09
N THR A 289 10.04 5.88 2.41
CA THR A 289 8.91 6.15 3.27
C THR A 289 8.65 7.57 2.93
N PRO A 290 7.52 7.84 2.25
CA PRO A 290 6.95 9.10 2.54
C PRO A 290 6.80 9.21 4.08
#